data_AF-A0A6J1Q2Q7-F1
#
_entry.id   AF-A0A6J1Q2Q7-F1
#
_cell.length_a   1.000
_cell.length_b   1.000
_cell.length_c   1.000
_cell.angle_alpha   90.00
_cell.angle_beta   90.00
_cell.angle_gamma   90.00
#
_symmetry.space_group_name_H-M   'P 1'
#
loop_
_entity.id
_entity.type
_entity.pdbx_description
1 polymer ?
#
loop_
_entity_poly.entity_id
_entity_poly.type
_entity_poly.pdbx_seq_one_letter_code
_entity_poly.pdbx_strand_id
1 'polypeptide(L)'
;RFFGMMRNSCGSNEHPDSTLFVQMYRLVSTYSLVKPPKGSNISGADTVNVLLSIKDLNDVNERRDQWDAQIDTILDRGTNMDVLYDAASLLKEHDYFKCSTSEYVLAYVAGYVTRKGTRFAIFNEEEKRVVCRDCLQSLELPASEAIPKNHKLINIKSRGNLKHPSRKLEELLSILERATSKQ
;
A
#
# COMPACT_ATOMS: atom_id res chain seq x y z
N ARG A 1 12.89 16.89 4.60
CA ARG A 1 14.08 16.02 4.73
C ARG A 1 14.17 14.99 3.60
N PHE A 2 13.13 14.18 3.38
CA PHE A 2 13.08 13.18 2.29
C PHE A 2 13.32 13.77 0.88
N PHE A 3 12.51 14.74 0.44
CA PHE A 3 12.67 15.35 -0.89
C PHE A 3 14.02 16.05 -1.10
N GLY A 4 14.64 16.57 -0.03
CA GLY A 4 15.99 17.13 -0.10
C GLY A 4 17.05 16.06 -0.33
N MET A 5 16.93 14.90 0.34
CA MET A 5 17.78 13.74 0.10
C MET A 5 17.65 13.24 -1.33
N MET A 6 16.41 13.12 -1.82
CA MET A 6 16.12 12.70 -3.19
C MET A 6 16.75 13.60 -4.25
N ARG A 7 16.67 14.93 -4.09
CA ARG A 7 17.32 15.89 -5.01
C ARG A 7 18.84 15.82 -4.92
N ASN A 8 19.38 15.72 -3.71
CA ASN A 8 20.83 15.59 -3.51
C ASN A 8 21.38 14.27 -4.09
N SER A 9 20.58 13.19 -4.11
CA SER A 9 20.92 11.93 -4.77
C SER A 9 21.02 12.04 -6.30
N CYS A 10 20.40 13.07 -6.90
CA CYS A 10 20.48 13.36 -8.33
C CYS A 10 21.70 14.24 -8.71
N GLY A 11 22.59 14.54 -7.75
CA GLY A 11 23.79 15.37 -7.99
C GLY A 11 23.41 16.78 -8.46
N SER A 12 23.97 17.23 -9.58
CA SER A 12 23.72 18.56 -10.16
C SER A 12 22.33 18.71 -10.81
N ASN A 13 21.52 17.65 -10.85
CA ASN A 13 20.17 17.72 -11.41
C ASN A 13 19.14 18.02 -10.31
N GLU A 14 19.04 19.31 -9.96
CA GLU A 14 18.13 19.82 -8.92
C GLU A 14 16.63 19.67 -9.26
N HIS A 15 16.32 19.44 -10.54
CA HIS A 15 14.96 19.26 -11.07
C HIS A 15 14.86 17.95 -11.86
N PRO A 16 14.93 16.78 -11.19
CA PRO A 16 14.76 15.51 -11.86
C PRO A 16 13.35 15.43 -12.46
N ASP A 17 13.25 14.99 -13.71
CA ASP A 17 11.97 14.62 -14.30
C ASP A 17 11.32 13.48 -13.48
N SER A 18 9.99 13.38 -13.58
CA SER A 18 9.16 12.36 -12.94
C SER A 18 9.73 10.94 -13.08
N THR A 19 10.25 10.60 -14.26
CA THR A 19 10.88 9.30 -14.56
C THR A 19 12.13 9.06 -13.71
N LEU A 20 13.06 10.02 -13.70
CA LEU A 20 14.30 9.99 -12.92
C LEU A 20 14.03 10.00 -11.41
N PHE A 21 13.04 10.79 -10.97
CA PHE A 21 12.65 10.84 -9.58
C PHE A 21 12.14 9.48 -9.08
N VAL A 22 11.30 8.79 -9.86
CA VAL A 22 10.80 7.45 -9.52
C VAL A 22 11.92 6.42 -9.51
N GLN A 23 12.86 6.49 -10.46
CA GLN A 23 14.03 5.60 -10.49
C GLN A 23 14.91 5.78 -9.25
N MET A 24 15.25 7.02 -8.90
CA MET A 24 16.03 7.32 -7.70
C MET A 24 15.28 6.93 -6.43
N TYR A 25 13.96 7.14 -6.40
CA TYR A 25 13.13 6.78 -5.26
C TYR A 25 13.22 5.29 -4.97
N ARG A 26 13.09 4.46 -6.01
CA ARG A 26 13.23 3.01 -5.91
C ARG A 26 14.62 2.64 -5.40
N LEU A 27 15.68 3.19 -6.01
CA LEU A 27 17.07 2.91 -5.65
C LEU A 27 17.38 3.23 -4.18
N VAL A 28 16.99 4.42 -3.72
CA VAL A 28 17.23 4.88 -2.33
C VAL A 28 16.39 4.07 -1.34
N SER A 29 15.16 3.69 -1.71
CA SER A 29 14.28 2.90 -0.85
C SER A 29 14.77 1.45 -0.68
N THR A 30 15.41 0.87 -1.69
CA THR A 30 15.99 -0.48 -1.62
C THR A 30 17.42 -0.50 -1.09
N TYR A 31 18.11 0.65 -1.03
CA TYR A 31 19.50 0.74 -0.57
C TYR A 31 19.71 0.18 0.84
N SER A 32 18.73 0.36 1.73
CA SER A 32 18.77 -0.20 3.09
C SER A 32 18.69 -1.73 3.13
N LEU A 33 18.09 -2.36 2.12
CA LEU A 33 17.96 -3.82 2.03
C LEU A 33 19.23 -4.48 1.51
N VAL A 34 20.01 -3.73 0.72
CA VAL A 34 21.26 -4.21 0.11
C VAL A 34 22.45 -4.07 1.05
N LYS A 35 22.40 -3.12 1.97
CA LYS A 35 23.50 -2.87 2.91
C LYS A 35 23.52 -3.93 4.01
N PRO A 36 24.55 -4.79 4.08
CA PRO A 36 24.64 -5.77 5.15
C PRO A 36 24.78 -5.04 6.51
N PRO A 37 24.16 -5.56 7.59
CA PRO A 37 24.31 -4.99 8.92
C PRO A 37 25.79 -4.98 9.33
N LYS A 38 26.19 -3.98 10.12
CA LYS A 38 27.58 -3.85 10.59
C LYS A 38 28.00 -5.11 11.34
N GLY A 39 29.03 -5.81 10.86
CA GLY A 39 29.49 -7.08 11.42
C GLY A 39 28.95 -8.34 10.72
N SER A 40 28.15 -8.20 9.65
CA SER A 40 27.75 -9.34 8.82
C SER A 40 28.88 -9.81 7.91
N ASN A 41 28.95 -11.12 7.69
CA ASN A 41 29.90 -11.77 6.78
C ASN A 41 29.37 -11.86 5.33
N ILE A 42 28.19 -11.31 5.06
CA ILE A 42 27.54 -11.37 3.75
C ILE A 42 27.96 -10.13 2.95
N SER A 43 28.47 -10.34 1.73
CA SER A 43 28.85 -9.23 0.85
C SER A 43 27.59 -8.54 0.30
N GLY A 44 27.64 -7.22 0.10
CA GLY A 44 26.50 -6.48 -0.47
C GLY A 44 26.07 -6.98 -1.87
N ALA A 45 27.00 -7.59 -2.62
CA ALA A 45 26.73 -8.20 -3.91
C ALA A 45 25.90 -9.48 -3.79
N ASP A 46 26.12 -10.28 -2.74
CA ASP A 46 25.34 -11.50 -2.50
C ASP A 46 23.90 -11.17 -2.10
N THR A 47 23.69 -10.12 -1.29
CA THR A 47 22.33 -9.64 -0.96
C THR A 47 21.58 -9.18 -2.20
N VAL A 48 22.25 -8.45 -3.11
CA VAL A 48 21.67 -8.02 -4.39
C VAL A 48 21.38 -9.22 -5.27
N ASN A 49 22.30 -10.18 -5.38
CA ASN A 49 22.09 -11.39 -6.16
C ASN A 49 20.90 -12.19 -5.63
N VAL A 50 20.72 -12.34 -4.32
CA VAL A 50 19.52 -12.98 -3.76
C VAL A 50 18.25 -12.20 -4.13
N LEU A 51 18.25 -10.87 -3.94
CA LEU A 51 17.09 -10.03 -4.26
C LEU A 51 16.72 -10.03 -5.75
N LEU A 52 17.71 -10.08 -6.65
CA LEU A 52 17.54 -10.11 -8.11
C LEU A 52 17.32 -11.52 -8.67
N SER A 53 17.77 -12.56 -7.96
CA SER A 53 17.58 -13.96 -8.34
C SER A 53 16.29 -14.58 -7.83
N ILE A 54 15.50 -13.83 -7.05
CA ILE A 54 14.05 -14.03 -6.96
C ILE A 54 13.50 -13.76 -8.36
N LYS A 55 13.64 -14.75 -9.23
CA LYS A 55 13.15 -14.74 -10.60
C LYS A 55 11.65 -14.45 -10.52
N ASP A 56 11.17 -13.54 -11.36
CA ASP A 56 9.75 -13.41 -11.69
C ASP A 56 9.28 -14.75 -12.28
N LEU A 57 8.89 -15.64 -11.37
CA LEU A 57 8.29 -16.91 -11.68
C LEU A 57 6.80 -16.61 -11.87
N ASN A 58 6.37 -16.72 -13.12
CA ASN A 58 5.03 -16.36 -13.57
C ASN A 58 3.93 -17.25 -12.95
N ASP A 59 4.29 -18.41 -12.41
CA ASP A 59 3.36 -19.33 -11.75
C ASP A 59 3.59 -19.38 -10.23
N VAL A 60 2.52 -19.06 -9.50
CA VAL A 60 2.48 -19.02 -8.03
C VAL A 60 2.74 -20.39 -7.41
N ASN A 61 2.36 -21.48 -8.08
CA ASN A 61 2.53 -22.83 -7.54
C ASN A 61 3.99 -23.31 -7.63
N GLU A 62 4.64 -23.10 -8.77
CA GLU A 62 6.05 -23.48 -8.95
C GLU A 62 6.98 -22.71 -8.00
N ARG A 63 6.65 -21.44 -7.70
CA ARG A 63 7.37 -20.66 -6.67
C ARG A 63 7.24 -21.27 -5.30
N ARG A 64 6.03 -21.69 -4.95
CA ARG A 64 5.76 -22.25 -3.63
C ARG A 64 6.57 -23.52 -3.43
N ASP A 65 6.57 -24.41 -4.41
CA ASP A 65 7.30 -25.67 -4.33
C ASP A 65 8.82 -25.45 -4.28
N GLN A 66 9.35 -24.50 -5.06
CA GLN A 66 10.78 -24.17 -5.03
C GLN A 66 11.20 -23.49 -3.72
N TRP A 67 10.34 -22.63 -3.17
CA TRP A 67 10.58 -21.97 -1.90
C TRP A 67 10.48 -22.93 -0.71
N ASP A 68 9.49 -23.82 -0.73
CA ASP A 68 9.33 -24.88 0.27
C ASP A 68 10.58 -25.78 0.28
N ALA A 69 11.10 -26.16 -0.90
CA ALA A 69 12.35 -26.91 -1.01
C ALA A 69 13.60 -26.15 -0.51
N GLN A 70 13.66 -24.82 -0.73
CA GLN A 70 14.76 -23.98 -0.22
C GLN A 70 14.67 -23.81 1.29
N ILE A 71 13.45 -23.63 1.83
CA ILE A 71 13.21 -23.59 3.27
C ILE A 71 13.61 -24.92 3.89
N ASP A 72 13.19 -26.05 3.33
CA ASP A 72 13.55 -27.38 3.82
C ASP A 72 15.08 -27.57 3.83
N THR A 73 15.77 -27.11 2.79
CA THR A 73 17.25 -27.13 2.74
C THR A 73 17.90 -26.27 3.81
N ILE A 74 17.28 -25.15 4.21
CA ILE A 74 17.75 -24.25 5.27
C ILE A 74 17.44 -24.85 6.66
N LEU A 75 16.26 -25.45 6.83
CA LEU A 75 15.82 -26.16 8.02
C LEU A 75 16.74 -27.35 8.31
N ASP A 76 17.08 -28.13 7.29
CA ASP A 76 18.01 -29.27 7.37
C ASP A 76 19.45 -28.84 7.73
N ARG A 77 19.82 -27.58 7.46
CA ARG A 77 21.14 -27.02 7.78
C ARG A 77 21.20 -26.29 9.12
N GLY A 78 20.09 -26.27 9.88
CA GLY A 78 20.08 -26.06 11.32
C GLY A 78 20.87 -24.86 11.84
N THR A 79 20.53 -23.64 11.44
CA THR A 79 20.97 -22.43 12.16
C THR A 79 19.81 -21.43 12.30
N ASN A 80 19.38 -21.21 13.55
CA ASN A 80 18.37 -20.24 13.98
C ASN A 80 16.91 -20.47 13.50
N MET A 81 16.37 -21.64 13.84
CA MET A 81 14.95 -22.02 13.66
C MET A 81 13.96 -21.02 14.29
N ASP A 82 14.34 -20.37 15.38
CA ASP A 82 13.44 -19.52 16.18
C ASP A 82 13.11 -18.20 15.48
N VAL A 83 13.98 -17.72 14.58
CA VAL A 83 13.82 -16.44 13.88
C VAL A 83 12.98 -16.59 12.60
N LEU A 84 12.93 -17.80 12.01
CA LEU A 84 12.26 -18.04 10.73
C LEU A 84 10.74 -18.12 10.86
N TYR A 85 10.22 -18.64 11.98
CA TYR A 85 8.78 -18.75 12.24
C TYR A 85 8.10 -17.38 12.28
N ASP A 86 8.76 -16.39 12.88
CA ASP A 86 8.30 -15.00 12.90
C ASP A 86 8.39 -14.35 11.51
N ALA A 87 9.44 -14.66 10.73
CA ALA A 87 9.60 -14.13 9.37
C ALA A 87 8.54 -14.67 8.39
N ALA A 88 8.21 -15.97 8.46
CA ALA A 88 7.16 -16.58 7.65
C ALA A 88 5.77 -16.01 7.97
N SER A 89 5.53 -15.67 9.23
CA SER A 89 4.30 -15.01 9.68
C SER A 89 4.19 -13.59 9.14
N LEU A 90 5.29 -12.82 9.12
CA LEU A 90 5.35 -11.48 8.55
C LEU A 90 5.18 -11.46 7.02
N LEU A 91 5.65 -12.50 6.32
CA LEU A 91 5.52 -12.62 4.86
C LEU A 91 4.10 -12.98 4.40
N LYS A 92 3.35 -13.76 5.21
CA LYS A 92 1.93 -14.06 4.93
C LYS A 92 1.01 -12.82 4.99
N GLU A 93 1.37 -11.80 5.76
CA GLU A 93 0.60 -10.56 5.85
C GLU A 93 0.84 -9.60 4.67
N HIS A 94 1.91 -9.80 3.91
CA HIS A 94 2.37 -8.87 2.88
C HIS A 94 2.57 -9.53 1.52
N ASP A 95 1.49 -10.03 0.92
CA ASP A 95 1.45 -10.40 -0.51
C ASP A 95 1.44 -9.13 -1.38
N TYR A 96 2.61 -8.53 -1.58
CA TYR A 96 2.81 -7.35 -2.46
C TYR A 96 2.48 -7.63 -3.94
N PHE A 97 2.23 -8.89 -4.32
CA PHE A 97 1.98 -9.30 -5.71
C PHE A 97 0.49 -9.38 -6.06
N LYS A 98 -0.42 -9.43 -5.08
CA LYS A 98 -1.84 -9.15 -5.33
C LYS A 98 -2.06 -7.65 -5.39
N CYS A 99 -2.06 -7.10 -6.61
CA CYS A 99 -2.61 -5.77 -6.89
C CYS A 99 -4.15 -5.77 -6.80
N SER A 100 -4.71 -6.35 -5.74
CA SER A 100 -6.10 -6.13 -5.37
C SER A 100 -6.11 -5.01 -4.36
N THR A 101 -6.70 -3.86 -4.68
CA THR A 101 -6.86 -2.79 -3.71
C THR A 101 -7.60 -3.36 -2.51
N SER A 102 -6.89 -3.47 -1.38
CA SER A 102 -7.43 -4.02 -0.14
C SER A 102 -8.74 -3.31 0.21
N GLU A 103 -9.79 -4.06 0.59
CA GLU A 103 -11.10 -3.50 0.97
C GLU A 103 -10.97 -2.42 2.07
N TYR A 104 -9.95 -2.55 2.93
CA TYR A 104 -9.59 -1.55 3.94
C TYR A 104 -9.11 -0.22 3.34
N VAL A 105 -8.36 -0.28 2.23
CA VAL A 105 -7.88 0.91 1.50
C VAL A 105 -9.04 1.56 0.74
N LEU A 106 -9.90 0.78 0.11
CA LEU A 106 -11.13 1.30 -0.54
C LEU A 106 -12.01 2.02 0.48
N ALA A 107 -12.28 1.41 1.64
CA ALA A 107 -13.03 2.04 2.73
C ALA A 107 -12.37 3.35 3.19
N TYR A 108 -11.04 3.37 3.32
CA TYR A 108 -10.30 4.58 3.69
C TYR A 108 -10.43 5.70 2.66
N VAL A 109 -10.30 5.39 1.37
CA VAL A 109 -10.48 6.36 0.27
C VAL A 109 -11.93 6.87 0.25
N ALA A 110 -12.90 5.97 0.37
CA ALA A 110 -14.31 6.31 0.45
C ALA A 110 -14.60 7.25 1.64
N GLY A 111 -14.01 6.98 2.81
CA GLY A 111 -14.11 7.88 3.97
C GLY A 111 -13.50 9.26 3.75
N TYR A 112 -12.42 9.35 2.94
CA TYR A 112 -11.87 10.63 2.52
C TYR A 112 -12.79 11.38 1.55
N VAL A 113 -13.36 10.71 0.56
CA VAL A 113 -14.35 11.28 -0.37
C VAL A 113 -15.55 11.83 0.41
N THR A 114 -16.07 11.05 1.35
CA THR A 114 -17.16 11.42 2.25
C THR A 114 -16.84 12.70 3.01
N ARG A 115 -15.65 12.79 3.61
CA ARG A 115 -15.17 14.01 4.29
C ARG A 115 -15.11 15.22 3.36
N LYS A 116 -14.80 15.01 2.07
CA LYS A 116 -14.72 16.07 1.06
C LYS A 116 -16.05 16.37 0.38
N GLY A 117 -17.14 15.69 0.75
CA GLY A 117 -18.49 15.87 0.22
C GLY A 117 -18.92 17.33 0.06
N THR A 118 -18.61 18.16 1.06
CA THR A 118 -18.96 19.59 1.07
C THR A 118 -18.33 20.40 -0.07
N ARG A 119 -17.32 19.86 -0.77
CA ARG A 119 -16.67 20.50 -1.91
C ARG A 119 -17.37 20.23 -3.24
N PHE A 120 -18.15 19.15 -3.34
CA PHE A 120 -18.76 18.73 -4.60
C PHE A 120 -20.29 18.60 -4.54
N ALA A 121 -20.88 18.45 -3.36
CA ALA A 121 -22.33 18.50 -3.16
C ALA A 121 -22.86 19.95 -3.11
N ILE A 122 -22.38 20.81 -4.00
CA ILE A 122 -22.73 22.23 -4.08
C ILE A 122 -23.64 22.46 -5.28
N PHE A 123 -24.76 23.13 -5.04
CA PHE A 123 -25.74 23.50 -6.06
C PHE A 123 -25.96 25.02 -6.02
N ASN A 124 -26.36 25.59 -7.15
CA ASN A 124 -26.76 26.98 -7.22
C ASN A 124 -28.27 27.05 -7.09
N GLU A 125 -28.74 27.69 -6.01
CA GLU A 125 -30.14 27.95 -5.76
C GLU A 125 -30.29 29.47 -5.63
N GLU A 126 -31.06 30.09 -6.53
CA GLU A 126 -31.29 31.54 -6.54
C GLU A 126 -29.99 32.37 -6.44
N GLU A 127 -29.00 32.05 -7.27
CA GLU A 127 -27.65 32.66 -7.30
C GLU A 127 -26.80 32.48 -6.03
N LYS A 128 -27.25 31.69 -5.05
CA LYS A 128 -26.49 31.32 -3.86
C LYS A 128 -25.94 29.90 -3.97
N ARG A 129 -24.71 29.72 -3.47
CA ARG A 129 -24.10 28.38 -3.35
C ARG A 129 -24.65 27.68 -2.11
N VAL A 130 -25.45 26.64 -2.32
CA VAL A 130 -26.06 25.83 -1.26
C VAL A 130 -25.45 24.44 -1.29
N VAL A 131 -25.13 23.91 -0.10
CA VAL A 131 -24.64 22.53 0.04
C VAL A 131 -25.82 21.61 0.28
N CYS A 132 -26.02 20.62 -0.58
CA CYS A 132 -27.10 19.65 -0.41
C CYS A 132 -26.81 18.68 0.74
N ARG A 133 -27.64 18.73 1.79
CA ARG A 133 -27.49 17.88 2.97
C ARG A 133 -27.81 16.41 2.68
N ASP A 134 -28.81 16.15 1.84
CA ASP A 134 -29.22 14.78 1.49
C ASP A 134 -28.11 14.07 0.70
N CYS A 135 -27.44 14.78 -0.20
CA CYS A 135 -26.26 14.28 -0.89
C CYS A 135 -25.15 13.91 0.11
N LEU A 136 -24.86 14.76 1.10
CA LEU A 136 -23.85 14.44 2.12
C LEU A 136 -24.26 13.22 2.96
N GLN A 137 -25.52 13.14 3.36
CA GLN A 137 -26.03 12.05 4.18
C GLN A 137 -26.00 10.70 3.42
N SER A 138 -26.26 10.71 2.11
CA SER A 138 -26.18 9.48 1.29
C SER A 138 -24.76 8.92 1.14
N LEU A 139 -23.73 9.73 1.38
CA LEU A 139 -22.33 9.31 1.36
C LEU A 139 -21.85 8.76 2.70
N GLU A 140 -22.53 9.08 3.80
CA GLU A 140 -22.14 8.71 5.17
C GLU A 140 -22.87 7.44 5.63
N LEU A 141 -22.17 6.61 6.40
CA LEU A 141 -22.81 5.49 7.09
C LEU A 141 -23.80 6.04 8.13
N PRO A 142 -25.08 5.61 8.14
CA PRO A 142 -26.03 6.02 9.15
C PRO A 142 -25.58 5.62 10.55
N ALA A 143 -25.80 6.46 11.56
CA ALA A 143 -25.44 6.17 12.95
C ALA A 143 -26.16 4.94 13.54
N SER A 144 -27.26 4.50 12.93
CA SER A 144 -28.01 3.30 13.30
C SER A 144 -27.37 2.00 12.81
N GLU A 145 -26.45 2.07 11.84
CA GLU A 145 -25.80 0.88 11.28
C GLU A 145 -24.48 0.57 11.98
N ALA A 146 -24.23 -0.72 12.21
CA ALA A 146 -22.96 -1.18 12.76
C ALA A 146 -21.81 -0.91 11.79
N ILE A 147 -20.69 -0.40 12.33
CA ILE A 147 -19.50 -0.10 11.54
C ILE A 147 -18.91 -1.39 10.96
N PRO A 148 -18.80 -1.51 9.62
CA PRO A 148 -18.19 -2.65 8.96
C PRO A 148 -16.72 -2.90 9.36
N LYS A 149 -16.27 -4.16 9.32
CA LYS A 149 -14.91 -4.55 9.72
C LYS A 149 -13.82 -3.92 8.84
N ASN A 150 -14.09 -3.70 7.56
CA ASN A 150 -13.20 -3.06 6.59
C ASN A 150 -12.93 -1.57 6.92
N HIS A 151 -13.75 -0.91 7.74
CA HIS A 151 -13.50 0.46 8.21
C HIS A 151 -12.38 0.58 9.26
N LYS A 152 -11.74 -0.54 9.67
CA LYS A 152 -10.67 -0.56 10.68
C LYS A 152 -9.53 0.42 10.37
N LEU A 153 -9.17 0.58 9.09
CA LEU A 153 -8.11 1.49 8.68
C LEU A 153 -8.48 2.96 8.90
N ILE A 154 -9.76 3.31 8.74
CA ILE A 154 -10.30 4.64 9.07
C ILE A 154 -10.07 4.90 10.55
N ASN A 155 -10.43 3.97 11.44
CA ASN A 155 -10.26 4.14 12.88
C ASN A 155 -8.79 4.35 13.27
N ILE A 156 -7.88 3.59 12.66
CA ILE A 156 -6.43 3.69 12.93
C ILE A 156 -5.84 5.01 12.44
N LYS A 157 -6.29 5.52 11.28
CA LYS A 157 -5.67 6.68 10.60
C LYS A 157 -6.43 7.99 10.74
N SER A 158 -7.68 7.97 11.19
CA SER A 158 -8.60 9.12 11.18
C SER A 158 -8.09 10.31 11.99
N ARG A 159 -7.49 10.07 13.16
CA ARG A 159 -7.24 11.11 14.17
C ARG A 159 -8.48 12.00 14.39
N GLY A 160 -9.68 11.41 14.32
CA GLY A 160 -10.98 12.08 14.47
C GLY A 160 -11.53 12.83 13.24
N ASN A 161 -10.84 12.82 12.09
CA ASN A 161 -11.19 13.67 10.94
C ASN A 161 -11.78 12.95 9.72
N LEU A 162 -11.63 11.63 9.61
CA LEU A 162 -12.26 10.83 8.55
C LEU A 162 -13.65 10.37 8.97
N LYS A 163 -14.56 10.28 8.00
CA LYS A 163 -15.92 9.80 8.17
C LYS A 163 -16.05 8.36 7.67
N HIS A 164 -17.05 7.64 8.19
CA HIS A 164 -17.38 6.30 7.69
C HIS A 164 -18.25 6.43 6.43
N PRO A 165 -17.82 5.86 5.30
CA PRO A 165 -18.57 5.92 4.05
C PRO A 165 -19.81 5.02 4.10
N SER A 166 -20.80 5.32 3.26
CA SER A 166 -21.94 4.45 3.02
C SER A 166 -21.55 3.25 2.14
N ARG A 167 -22.24 2.13 2.29
CA ARG A 167 -21.98 0.92 1.48
C ARG A 167 -22.11 1.15 -0.02
N LYS A 168 -23.05 2.00 -0.43
CA LYS A 168 -23.26 2.38 -1.84
C LYS A 168 -22.04 3.10 -2.42
N LEU A 169 -21.40 3.96 -1.62
CA LEU A 169 -20.19 4.67 -2.04
C LEU A 169 -19.00 3.71 -2.16
N GLU A 170 -18.85 2.77 -1.22
CA GLU A 170 -17.79 1.74 -1.30
C GLU A 170 -17.95 0.85 -2.53
N GLU A 171 -19.18 0.43 -2.84
CA GLU A 171 -19.49 -0.38 -4.02
C GLU A 171 -19.18 0.39 -5.31
N LEU A 172 -19.59 1.66 -5.41
CA LEU A 172 -19.27 2.53 -6.54
C LEU A 172 -17.75 2.64 -6.73
N LEU A 173 -16.99 2.89 -5.66
CA LEU A 173 -15.54 3.01 -5.72
C LEU A 173 -14.86 1.68 -6.06
N SER A 174 -15.41 0.55 -5.63
CA SER A 174 -14.93 -0.77 -6.04
C SER A 174 -15.14 -1.01 -7.54
N ILE A 175 -16.27 -0.60 -8.09
CA ILE A 175 -16.53 -0.70 -9.54
C ILE A 175 -15.57 0.21 -10.32
N LEU A 176 -15.39 1.46 -9.87
CA LEU A 176 -14.48 2.42 -10.51
C LEU A 176 -13.04 1.92 -10.47
N GLU A 177 -12.59 1.41 -9.31
CA GLU A 177 -11.24 0.86 -9.17
C GLU A 177 -11.02 -0.31 -10.13
N ARG A 178 -11.95 -1.26 -10.21
CA ARG A 178 -11.86 -2.39 -11.16
C ARG A 178 -11.85 -1.95 -12.61
N ALA A 179 -12.56 -0.87 -12.95
CA ALA A 179 -12.58 -0.31 -14.30
C ALA A 179 -11.24 0.37 -14.64
N THR A 180 -10.62 1.06 -13.68
CA THR A 180 -9.34 1.75 -13.88
C THR A 180 -8.12 0.82 -13.80
N SER A 181 -8.18 -0.25 -13.00
CA SER A 181 -7.07 -1.20 -12.82
C SER A 181 -6.92 -2.20 -13.97
N LYS A 182 -7.84 -2.21 -14.95
CA LYS A 182 -7.80 -3.06 -16.16
C LYS A 182 -7.21 -2.35 -17.41
N GLN A 183 -6.69 -1.13 -17.26
CA GLN A 183 -5.95 -0.40 -18.30
C GLN A 183 -4.46 -0.60 -18.13
#